data_AF-A0A6C7JY12-F1
#
_entry.id   AF-A0A6C7JY12-F1
#
_cell.length_a   1.000
_cell.length_b   1.000
_cell.length_c   1.000
_cell.angle_alpha   90.00
_cell.angle_beta   90.00
_cell.angle_gamma   90.00
#
_symmetry.space_group_name_H-M   'P 1'
#
loop_
_entity.id
_entity.type
_entity.pdbx_description
1 polymer ?
#
loop_
_entity_poly.entity_id
_entity_poly.type
_entity_poly.pdbx_seq_one_letter_code
_entity_poly.pdbx_strand_id
1 'polypeptide(L)'
;MQISNLGELLNATLIHEGSVLSVEGFAINLNELKTGFAFFNNDKKEIAQAVKKGAYAIITENDITIEDKEIFYFRVENLERALVRFLRFFCEDKECEFLLFKSYELSLCKAFYFNILKGNIFADFEKLIKAKKGEIFCYCEENYLNKLCT
;
A
#
# COMPACT_ATOMS: atom_id res chain seq x y z
N MET A 1 -9.48 5.99 6.61
CA MET A 1 -9.56 4.64 7.20
C MET A 1 -9.26 4.73 8.69
N GLN A 2 -9.99 4.03 9.55
CA GLN A 2 -9.66 3.93 10.99
C GLN A 2 -8.31 3.22 11.15
N ILE A 3 -7.43 3.77 11.99
CA ILE A 3 -6.07 3.25 12.17
C ILE A 3 -6.07 1.87 12.83
N SER A 4 -7.04 1.59 13.71
CA SER A 4 -7.24 0.25 14.27
C SER A 4 -7.45 -0.80 13.17
N ASN A 5 -8.35 -0.52 12.22
CA ASN A 5 -8.64 -1.41 11.10
C ASN A 5 -7.41 -1.58 10.20
N LEU A 6 -6.62 -0.52 10.01
CA LEU A 6 -5.36 -0.57 9.27
C LEU A 6 -4.37 -1.54 9.95
N GLY A 7 -4.17 -1.40 11.27
CA GLY A 7 -3.29 -2.28 12.04
C GLY A 7 -3.69 -3.76 11.94
N GLU A 8 -4.99 -4.06 12.08
CA GLU A 8 -5.54 -5.42 11.94
C GLU A 8 -5.33 -5.99 10.53
N LEU A 9 -5.66 -5.21 9.50
CA LEU A 9 -5.53 -5.63 8.09
C LEU A 9 -4.08 -5.95 7.71
N LEU A 10 -3.14 -5.18 8.24
CA LEU A 10 -1.71 -5.38 8.02
C LEU A 10 -1.13 -6.53 8.85
N ASN A 11 -1.89 -7.09 9.81
CA ASN A 11 -1.39 -7.97 10.85
C ASN A 11 -0.17 -7.36 11.57
N ALA A 12 -0.30 -6.08 11.93
CA ALA A 12 0.77 -5.31 12.52
C ALA A 12 0.75 -5.36 14.05
N THR A 13 1.94 -5.30 14.65
CA THR A 13 2.10 -5.04 16.08
C THR A 13 2.08 -3.52 16.31
N LEU A 14 1.16 -3.05 17.15
CA LEU A 14 1.15 -1.65 17.61
C LEU A 14 2.35 -1.42 18.53
N ILE A 15 3.23 -0.49 18.15
CA ILE A 15 4.42 -0.11 18.92
C ILE A 15 4.13 1.12 19.78
N HIS A 16 3.36 2.07 19.24
CA HIS A 16 2.97 3.29 19.93
C HIS A 16 1.63 3.79 19.38
N GLU A 17 0.76 4.20 20.30
CA GLU A 17 -0.57 4.75 20.02
C GLU A 17 -0.49 6.27 19.93
N GLY A 18 -1.00 6.81 18.81
CA GLY A 18 -1.08 8.26 18.59
C GLY A 18 -2.46 8.84 18.95
N SER A 19 -2.60 10.16 18.79
CA SER A 19 -3.82 10.90 19.12
C SER A 19 -4.86 10.89 17.98
N VAL A 20 -4.41 10.81 16.73
CA VAL A 20 -5.31 10.83 15.57
C VAL A 20 -5.72 9.42 15.19
N LEU A 21 -7.02 9.13 15.19
CA LEU A 21 -7.54 7.76 15.05
C LEU A 21 -7.76 7.30 13.61
N SER A 22 -7.61 8.18 12.62
CA SER A 22 -7.86 7.86 11.21
C SER A 22 -6.87 8.48 10.26
N VAL A 23 -6.55 7.78 9.16
CA VAL A 23 -5.74 8.30 8.05
C VAL A 23 -6.61 8.65 6.84
N GLU A 24 -6.18 9.67 6.10
CA GLU A 24 -6.87 10.18 4.90
C GLU A 24 -6.38 9.53 3.61
N GLY A 25 -5.21 8.91 3.64
CA GLY A 25 -4.60 8.25 2.49
C GLY A 25 -3.36 7.47 2.86
N PHE A 26 -2.64 7.02 1.83
CA PHE A 26 -1.55 6.07 1.96
C PHE A 26 -0.43 6.44 0.99
N ALA A 27 0.82 6.27 1.42
CA ALA A 27 1.98 6.47 0.57
C ALA A 27 3.10 5.48 0.94
N ILE A 28 3.84 5.02 -0.07
CA ILE A 28 5.06 4.21 0.12
C ILE A 28 6.34 5.01 -0.14
N ASN A 29 6.20 6.23 -0.68
CA ASN A 29 7.31 7.10 -1.04
C ASN A 29 7.02 8.55 -0.60
N LEU A 30 8.07 9.30 -0.29
CA LEU A 30 7.94 10.66 0.26
C LEU A 30 7.31 11.69 -0.70
N ASN A 31 7.33 11.41 -2.00
CA ASN A 31 6.84 12.35 -3.02
C ASN A 31 5.31 12.36 -3.08
N GLU A 32 4.69 11.20 -2.87
CA GLU A 32 3.23 11.03 -2.84
C GLU A 32 2.64 11.25 -1.44
N LEU A 33 3.48 11.35 -0.40
CA LEU A 33 3.05 11.57 0.98
C LEU A 33 2.42 12.95 1.16
N LYS A 34 1.23 12.96 1.76
CA LYS A 34 0.52 14.16 2.22
C LYS A 34 0.29 14.11 3.73
N THR A 35 0.04 15.25 4.33
CA THR A 35 -0.40 15.32 5.73
C THR A 35 -1.64 14.45 5.92
N GLY A 36 -1.70 13.72 7.03
CA GLY A 36 -2.82 12.83 7.34
C GLY A 36 -2.70 11.41 6.79
N PHE A 37 -1.64 11.09 6.06
CA PHE A 37 -1.48 9.78 5.44
C PHE A 37 -0.80 8.76 6.36
N ALA A 38 -1.06 7.48 6.12
CA ALA A 38 -0.21 6.39 6.55
C ALA A 38 0.99 6.23 5.60
N PHE A 39 2.17 6.02 6.16
CA PHE A 39 3.42 5.88 5.42
C PHE A 39 4.04 4.50 5.64
N PHE A 40 4.29 3.78 4.54
CA PHE A 40 4.86 2.43 4.54
C PHE A 40 6.29 2.49 4.02
N ASN A 41 7.28 2.29 4.87
CA ASN A 41 8.67 2.35 4.45
C ASN A 41 9.59 1.69 5.48
N ASN A 42 10.77 1.25 5.02
CA ASN A 42 11.80 0.66 5.87
C ASN A 42 13.03 1.59 6.03
N ASP A 43 13.16 2.63 5.20
CA ASP A 43 14.26 3.58 5.30
C ASP A 43 14.03 4.57 6.46
N LYS A 44 14.92 4.51 7.46
CA LYS A 44 14.83 5.34 8.67
C LYS A 44 14.87 6.84 8.37
N LYS A 45 15.65 7.28 7.37
CA LYS A 45 15.74 8.69 7.00
C LYS A 45 14.47 9.15 6.33
N GLU A 46 13.86 8.31 5.50
CA GLU A 46 12.58 8.63 4.89
C GLU A 46 11.45 8.66 5.93
N ILE A 47 11.43 7.71 6.87
CA ILE A 47 10.48 7.71 7.97
C ILE A 47 10.56 9.00 8.78
N ALA A 48 11.76 9.42 9.20
CA ALA A 48 11.94 10.67 9.95
C ALA A 48 11.45 11.91 9.16
N GLN A 49 11.59 11.89 7.82
CA GLN A 49 11.04 12.94 6.96
C GLN A 49 9.53 12.85 6.83
N ALA A 50 8.96 11.64 6.79
CA ALA A 50 7.53 11.41 6.71
C ALA A 50 6.79 11.92 7.96
N VAL A 51 7.36 11.67 9.14
CA VAL A 51 6.88 12.23 10.42
C VAL A 51 6.80 13.76 10.31
N LYS A 52 7.88 14.42 9.89
CA LYS A 52 7.93 15.89 9.72
C LYS A 52 6.97 16.41 8.65
N LYS A 53 6.62 15.61 7.64
CA LYS A 53 5.61 15.93 6.62
C LYS A 53 4.16 15.73 7.11
N GLY A 54 3.97 15.26 8.34
CA GLY A 54 2.66 15.09 8.95
C GLY A 54 1.99 13.76 8.62
N ALA A 55 2.77 12.68 8.45
CA ALA A 55 2.21 11.33 8.43
C ALA A 55 1.54 11.02 9.78
N TYR A 56 0.37 10.38 9.77
CA TYR A 56 -0.38 10.02 10.99
C TYR A 56 -0.15 8.57 11.44
N ALA A 57 0.41 7.75 10.56
CA ALA A 57 0.85 6.40 10.91
C ALA A 57 2.12 6.05 10.16
N ILE A 58 3.07 5.40 10.83
CA ILE A 58 4.25 4.80 10.21
C ILE A 58 4.15 3.28 10.31
N ILE A 59 4.39 2.59 9.20
CA ILE A 59 4.40 1.13 9.09
C ILE A 59 5.76 0.69 8.54
N THR A 60 6.48 -0.15 9.27
CA THR A 60 7.84 -0.60 8.95
C THR A 60 8.08 -2.04 9.40
N GLU A 61 9.01 -2.75 8.74
CA GLU A 61 9.54 -4.03 9.25
C GLU A 61 10.54 -3.83 10.39
N ASN A 62 11.27 -2.72 10.32
CA ASN A 62 12.37 -2.43 11.22
C ASN A 62 11.88 -1.93 12.57
N ASP A 63 12.69 -2.16 13.61
CA ASP A 63 12.51 -1.48 14.88
C ASP A 63 12.59 0.04 14.69
N ILE A 64 11.68 0.74 15.35
CA ILE A 64 11.43 2.16 15.15
C ILE A 64 11.57 2.94 16.46
N THR A 65 12.22 4.09 16.38
CA THR A 65 12.25 5.06 17.47
C THR A 65 11.01 5.94 17.35
N ILE A 66 10.30 6.12 18.46
CA ILE A 66 9.13 7.01 18.53
C ILE A 66 9.65 8.45 18.51
N GLU A 67 9.59 9.11 17.35
CA GLU A 67 10.03 10.50 17.17
C GLU A 67 8.92 11.51 17.52
N ASP A 68 7.67 11.17 17.24
CA ASP A 68 6.49 11.99 17.51
C ASP A 68 5.43 11.15 18.24
N LYS A 69 5.05 11.54 19.46
CA LYS A 69 4.09 10.77 20.26
C LYS A 69 2.64 10.94 19.81
N GLU A 70 2.36 11.87 18.91
CA GLU A 70 1.00 12.13 18.42
C GLU A 70 0.56 11.17 17.31
N ILE A 71 1.48 10.41 16.72
CA ILE A 71 1.21 9.55 15.56
C ILE A 71 1.35 8.07 15.91
N PHE A 72 0.72 7.21 15.12
CA PHE A 72 0.79 5.78 15.32
C PHE A 72 2.08 5.18 14.73
N TYR A 73 2.64 4.19 15.42
CA TYR A 73 3.74 3.39 14.92
C TYR A 73 3.38 1.91 14.94
N PHE A 74 3.51 1.28 13.78
CA PHE A 74 3.25 -0.13 13.58
C PHE A 74 4.50 -0.84 13.08
N ARG A 75 4.73 -2.03 13.61
CA ARG A 75 5.72 -2.97 13.08
C ARG A 75 5.02 -4.16 12.42
N VAL A 76 5.45 -4.50 11.22
CA VAL A 76 5.01 -5.70 10.48
C VAL A 76 6.16 -6.66 10.32
N GLU A 77 5.90 -7.96 10.20
CA GLU A 77 6.99 -8.93 9.97
C GLU A 77 7.58 -8.81 8.56
N ASN A 78 6.74 -8.49 7.58
CA ASN A 78 7.13 -8.30 6.19
C ASN A 78 6.19 -7.28 5.52
N LEU A 79 6.74 -6.14 5.12
CA LEU A 79 6.07 -5.01 4.49
C LEU A 79 5.47 -5.39 3.15
N GLU A 80 6.15 -6.19 2.34
CA GLU A 80 5.61 -6.65 1.05
C GLU A 80 4.32 -7.45 1.28
N ARG A 81 4.33 -8.42 2.20
CA ARG A 81 3.15 -9.22 2.57
C ARG A 81 2.05 -8.37 3.18
N ALA A 82 2.40 -7.39 4.02
CA ALA A 82 1.44 -6.47 4.60
C ALA A 82 0.75 -5.62 3.51
N LEU A 83 1.53 -5.09 2.55
CA LEU A 83 1.02 -4.36 1.40
C LEU A 83 0.14 -5.23 0.49
N VAL A 84 0.50 -6.50 0.26
CA VAL A 84 -0.34 -7.44 -0.49
C VAL A 84 -1.72 -7.60 0.18
N ARG A 85 -1.76 -7.84 1.50
CA ARG A 85 -3.03 -7.97 2.24
C ARG A 85 -3.87 -6.70 2.15
N PHE A 86 -3.20 -5.57 2.34
CA PHE A 86 -3.81 -4.24 2.28
C PHE A 86 -4.40 -3.92 0.91
N LEU A 87 -3.62 -4.13 -0.16
CA LEU A 87 -4.04 -3.84 -1.53
C LEU A 87 -5.10 -4.83 -2.02
N ARG A 88 -5.06 -6.09 -1.60
CA ARG A 88 -6.14 -7.05 -1.88
C ARG A 88 -7.47 -6.54 -1.33
N PHE A 89 -7.52 -6.16 -0.05
CA PHE A 89 -8.71 -5.55 0.55
C PHE A 89 -9.18 -4.31 -0.22
N PHE A 90 -8.24 -3.44 -0.59
CA PHE A 90 -8.57 -2.21 -1.30
C PHE A 90 -9.11 -2.48 -2.72
N CYS A 91 -8.54 -3.45 -3.43
CA CYS A 91 -8.99 -3.85 -4.76
C CYS A 91 -10.37 -4.50 -4.69
N GLU A 92 -10.65 -5.29 -3.65
CA GLU A 92 -11.96 -5.88 -3.41
C GLU A 92 -13.03 -4.80 -3.12
N ASP A 93 -12.74 -3.83 -2.24
CA ASP A 93 -13.62 -2.68 -1.96
C ASP A 93 -13.94 -1.85 -3.22
N LYS A 94 -12.98 -1.77 -4.15
CA LYS A 94 -13.13 -1.07 -5.43
C LYS A 94 -13.69 -1.96 -6.54
N GLU A 95 -14.00 -3.22 -6.28
CA GLU A 95 -14.45 -4.17 -7.32
C GLU A 95 -13.49 -4.19 -8.53
N CYS A 96 -12.18 -4.11 -8.28
CA CYS A 96 -11.18 -4.16 -9.34
C CYS A 96 -11.22 -5.51 -10.06
N GLU A 97 -11.05 -5.49 -11.37
CA GLU A 97 -11.01 -6.70 -12.19
C GLU A 97 -9.58 -7.00 -12.64
N PHE A 98 -9.19 -8.27 -12.64
CA PHE A 98 -7.85 -8.69 -13.02
C PHE A 98 -7.89 -9.64 -14.21
N LEU A 99 -7.18 -9.29 -15.28
CA LEU A 99 -7.08 -10.08 -16.50
C LEU A 99 -5.67 -10.64 -16.67
N LEU A 100 -5.59 -11.97 -16.80
CA LEU A 100 -4.34 -12.68 -17.08
C LEU A 100 -4.15 -12.80 -18.60
N PHE A 101 -2.99 -12.34 -19.08
CA PHE A 101 -2.58 -12.41 -20.48
C PHE A 101 -1.28 -13.17 -20.62
N LYS A 102 -1.00 -13.75 -21.79
CA LYS A 102 0.36 -14.20 -22.11
C LYS A 102 1.26 -12.98 -22.35
N SER A 103 2.57 -13.14 -22.20
CA SER A 103 3.49 -11.99 -22.26
C SER A 103 3.45 -11.24 -23.60
N TYR A 104 3.26 -11.95 -24.73
CA TYR A 104 3.11 -11.31 -26.04
C TYR A 104 1.78 -10.55 -26.18
N GLU A 105 0.70 -11.02 -25.54
CA GLU A 105 -0.63 -10.38 -25.56
C GLU A 105 -0.62 -9.09 -24.72
N LEU A 106 0.17 -9.06 -23.64
CA LEU A 106 0.33 -7.88 -22.80
C LEU A 106 0.93 -6.68 -23.57
N SER A 107 1.77 -6.95 -24.58
CA SER A 107 2.31 -5.90 -25.45
C SER A 107 1.22 -5.20 -26.27
N LEU A 108 0.21 -5.95 -26.71
CA LEU A 108 -0.95 -5.43 -27.44
C LEU A 108 -1.89 -4.64 -26.52
N CYS A 109 -1.99 -5.03 -25.25
CA CYS A 109 -2.83 -4.34 -24.25
C CYS A 109 -2.49 -2.85 -24.11
N LYS A 110 -1.22 -2.47 -24.37
CA LYS A 110 -0.79 -1.06 -24.37
C LYS A 110 -1.55 -0.21 -25.40
N ALA A 111 -1.89 -0.78 -26.56
CA ALA A 111 -2.62 -0.08 -27.61
C ALA A 111 -4.07 0.21 -27.23
N PHE A 112 -4.63 -0.54 -26.27
CA PHE A 112 -6.00 -0.40 -25.80
C PHE A 112 -6.09 0.37 -24.47
N TYR A 113 -4.99 0.99 -24.03
CA TYR A 113 -4.94 1.77 -22.79
C TYR A 113 -5.29 0.98 -21.52
N PHE A 114 -5.08 -0.34 -21.53
CA PHE A 114 -5.25 -1.16 -20.33
C PHE A 114 -4.22 -0.80 -19.25
N ASN A 115 -4.63 -0.88 -17.99
CA ASN A 115 -3.74 -0.69 -16.87
C ASN A 115 -2.86 -1.92 -16.64
N ILE A 116 -1.66 -1.89 -17.22
CA ILE A 116 -0.71 -2.99 -17.05
C ILE A 116 0.06 -2.84 -15.73
N LEU A 117 0.05 -3.89 -14.92
CA LEU A 117 0.85 -4.01 -13.70
C LEU A 117 2.30 -4.37 -14.03
N LYS A 118 3.19 -4.17 -13.06
CA LYS A 118 4.62 -4.46 -13.17
C LYS A 118 5.01 -5.78 -12.52
N GLY A 119 4.14 -6.40 -11.73
CA GLY A 119 4.44 -7.64 -11.00
C GLY A 119 5.22 -7.41 -9.72
N ASN A 120 5.21 -6.18 -9.23
CA ASN A 120 5.89 -5.80 -8.01
C ASN A 120 4.99 -4.87 -7.21
N ILE A 121 4.66 -5.29 -5.98
CA ILE A 121 3.64 -4.63 -5.18
C ILE A 121 3.98 -3.16 -4.88
N PHE A 122 5.26 -2.85 -4.67
CA PHE A 122 5.71 -1.48 -4.44
C PHE A 122 5.58 -0.65 -5.72
N ALA A 123 5.97 -1.22 -6.86
CA ALA A 123 5.90 -0.51 -8.14
C ALA A 123 4.46 -0.29 -8.64
N ASP A 124 3.52 -1.13 -8.20
CA ASP A 124 2.11 -1.10 -8.57
C ASP A 124 1.22 -0.39 -7.53
N PHE A 125 1.72 -0.15 -6.32
CA PHE A 125 0.98 0.41 -5.19
C PHE A 125 0.14 1.64 -5.55
N GLU A 126 0.78 2.66 -6.12
CA GLU A 126 0.13 3.93 -6.46
C GLU A 126 -1.02 3.74 -7.45
N LYS A 127 -0.82 2.83 -8.41
CA LYS A 127 -1.84 2.54 -9.43
C LYS A 127 -3.04 1.84 -8.80
N LEU A 128 -2.81 0.89 -7.90
CA LEU A 128 -3.85 0.12 -7.22
C LEU A 128 -4.61 0.95 -6.18
N ILE A 129 -3.94 1.82 -5.42
CA ILE A 129 -4.62 2.72 -4.45
C ILE A 129 -5.45 3.80 -5.13
N LYS A 130 -5.02 4.28 -6.30
CA LYS A 130 -5.76 5.29 -7.07
C LYS A 130 -6.83 4.65 -7.98
N ALA A 131 -7.06 3.34 -7.87
CA ALA A 131 -8.02 2.62 -8.68
C ALA A 131 -9.44 3.15 -8.48
N LYS A 132 -10.16 3.29 -9.60
CA LYS A 132 -11.59 3.57 -9.64
C LYS A 132 -12.37 2.28 -9.47
N LYS A 133 -13.65 2.45 -9.14
CA LYS A 133 -14.58 1.32 -9.06
C LYS A 133 -14.63 0.57 -10.40
N GLY A 134 -14.45 -0.76 -10.38
CA GLY A 134 -14.50 -1.59 -11.60
C GLY A 134 -13.28 -1.45 -12.51
N GLU A 135 -12.18 -0.86 -12.04
CA GLU A 135 -11.00 -0.66 -12.89
C GLU A 135 -10.31 -1.99 -13.21
N ILE A 136 -9.97 -2.18 -14.49
CA ILE A 136 -9.37 -3.41 -15.01
C ILE A 136 -7.85 -3.30 -14.99
N PHE A 137 -7.18 -4.25 -14.33
CA PHE A 137 -5.73 -4.40 -14.32
C PHE A 137 -5.29 -5.66 -15.06
N CYS A 138 -4.20 -5.56 -15.81
CA CYS A 138 -3.68 -6.64 -16.64
C CYS A 138 -2.27 -7.02 -16.23
N TYR A 139 -1.99 -8.32 -16.15
CA TYR A 139 -0.63 -8.83 -15.99
C TYR A 139 -0.45 -10.21 -16.64
N CYS A 140 0.78 -10.71 -16.66
CA CYS A 140 1.10 -11.99 -17.31
C CYS A 140 1.54 -13.12 -16.38
N GLU A 141 1.73 -12.85 -15.09
CA GLU A 141 2.04 -13.88 -14.11
C GLU A 141 0.86 -14.14 -13.18
N GLU A 142 0.36 -15.37 -13.24
CA GLU A 142 -0.77 -15.84 -12.44
C GLU A 142 -0.48 -15.72 -10.93
N ASN A 143 0.72 -16.11 -10.50
CA ASN A 143 1.12 -16.07 -9.09
C ASN A 143 1.03 -14.67 -8.48
N TYR A 144 1.28 -13.62 -9.27
CA TYR A 144 1.18 -12.25 -8.79
C TYR A 144 -0.28 -11.81 -8.67
N LEU A 145 -1.11 -12.09 -9.68
CA LEU A 145 -2.54 -11.76 -9.65
C LEU A 145 -3.27 -12.52 -8.54
N ASN A 146 -2.95 -13.79 -8.33
CA ASN A 146 -3.55 -14.59 -7.25
C ASN A 146 -3.31 -13.96 -5.87
N LYS A 147 -2.14 -13.36 -5.61
CA LYS A 147 -1.91 -12.64 -4.34
C LYS A 147 -2.88 -11.47 -4.11
N LEU A 148 -3.41 -10.87 -5.17
CA LEU A 148 -4.34 -9.74 -5.13
C LEU A 148 -5.81 -10.18 -5.17
N CYS A 149 -6.09 -11.40 -5.67
CA CYS A 149 -7.45 -11.91 -5.88
C CYS A 149 -7.87 -12.98 -4.85
N THR A 150 -6.92 -13.61 -4.15
CA THR A 150 -7.13 -14.72 -3.20
C THR A 150 -6.44 -14.45 -1.88
#